data_AF-A0A967WVC2-F1
#
_entry.id   AF-A0A967WVC2-F1
#
_cell.length_a   1.000
_cell.length_b   1.000
_cell.length_c   1.000
_cell.angle_alpha   90.00
_cell.angle_beta   90.00
_cell.angle_gamma   90.00
#
_symmetry.space_group_name_H-M   'P 1'
#
loop_
_entity.id
_entity.type
_entity.pdbx_description
1 polymer ?
#
loop_
_entity_poly.entity_id
_entity_poly.type
_entity_poly.pdbx_seq_one_letter_code
_entity_poly.pdbx_strand_id
1 'polypeptide(L)' 'MLRLRGVNRLGFALLFLAPSLVIFGAFVFYPLAKAVYLGFYETDPFGNQGDFVGVDQYRTVLTSESFRHSL' A
#
# COMPACT_ATOMS: atom_id res chain seq x y z
N MET A 1 32.26 29.58 -12.51
CA MET A 1 30.84 29.41 -12.91
C MET A 1 30.43 27.97 -12.62
N LEU A 2 29.37 27.77 -11.83
CA LEU A 2 29.03 26.50 -11.16
C LEU A 2 28.70 25.34 -12.11
N ARG A 3 29.13 24.15 -11.69
CA ARG A 3 28.92 22.80 -12.25
C ARG A 3 27.50 22.53 -12.78
N LEU A 4 27.34 22.45 -14.10
CA LEU A 4 26.22 21.75 -14.77
C LEU A 4 26.50 20.24 -14.98
N ARG A 5 27.66 19.74 -14.55
CA ARG A 5 28.09 18.33 -14.73
C ARG A 5 27.39 17.32 -13.80
N GLY A 6 26.61 17.78 -12.82
CA GLY A 6 25.98 16.90 -11.81
C GLY A 6 24.68 16.22 -12.27
N VAL A 7 23.89 16.89 -13.13
CA VAL A 7 22.55 16.43 -13.53
C VAL A 7 22.60 15.13 -14.32
N ASN A 8 23.57 14.99 -15.22
CA ASN A 8 23.73 13.76 -16.02
C ASN A 8 24.06 12.55 -15.14
N ARG A 9 24.77 12.74 -14.01
CA ARG A 9 25.12 11.65 -13.09
C ARG A 9 23.92 11.13 -12.31
N LEU A 10 22.98 12.01 -11.95
CA LEU A 10 21.72 11.61 -11.30
C LEU A 10 20.86 10.77 -12.22
N GLY A 11 20.75 11.15 -13.51
CA GLY A 11 20.03 10.35 -14.51
C GLY A 11 20.60 8.94 -14.66
N PHE A 12 21.92 8.80 -14.80
CA PHE A 12 22.56 7.47 -14.83
C PHE A 12 22.38 6.71 -13.52
N ALA A 13 22.56 7.35 -12.36
CA ALA A 13 22.35 6.71 -11.06
C ALA A 13 20.92 6.18 -10.90
N LEU A 14 19.91 6.99 -11.27
CA LEU A 14 18.51 6.58 -11.25
C LEU A 14 18.23 5.45 -12.24
N LEU A 15 18.87 5.43 -13.42
CA LEU A 15 18.72 4.34 -14.38
C LEU A 15 19.24 3.00 -13.83
N PHE A 16 20.39 3.00 -13.14
CA PHE A 16 20.92 1.81 -12.48
C PHE A 16 20.09 1.39 -11.26
N LEU A 17 19.44 2.35 -10.59
CA LEU A 17 18.58 2.10 -9.43
C LEU A 17 17.13 1.74 -9.83
N ALA A 18 16.70 2.10 -11.04
CA ALA A 18 15.35 1.89 -11.54
C ALA A 18 14.85 0.44 -11.37
N PRO A 19 15.59 -0.63 -11.75
CA PRO A 19 15.08 -1.98 -11.61
C PRO A 19 14.82 -2.38 -10.14
N SER A 20 15.68 -1.96 -9.20
CA SER A 20 15.44 -2.26 -7.79
C SER A 20 14.28 -1.46 -7.21
N LEU A 21 14.12 -0.20 -7.60
CA LEU A 21 12.97 0.62 -7.20
C LEU A 21 11.65 0.10 -7.77
N VAL A 22 11.65 -0.39 -9.00
CA VAL A 22 10.47 -1.00 -9.63
C VAL A 22 10.08 -2.27 -8.87
N ILE A 23 11.02 -3.16 -8.61
CA ILE A 23 10.74 -4.40 -7.86
C ILE A 23 10.30 -4.07 -6.43
N PHE A 24 11.04 -3.23 -5.72
CA PHE A 24 10.68 -2.80 -4.37
C PHE A 24 9.29 -2.16 -4.33
N GLY A 25 9.02 -1.22 -5.23
CA GLY A 25 7.74 -0.55 -5.33
C GLY A 25 6.61 -1.51 -5.65
N ALA A 26 6.80 -2.43 -6.60
CA ALA A 26 5.81 -3.44 -6.92
C ALA A 26 5.51 -4.33 -5.70
N PHE A 27 6.54 -4.86 -5.04
CA PHE A 27 6.36 -5.78 -3.91
C PHE A 27 5.83 -5.11 -2.63
N VAL A 28 6.04 -3.81 -2.44
CA VAL A 28 5.51 -3.08 -1.29
C VAL A 28 4.11 -2.54 -1.59
N PHE A 29 3.95 -1.80 -2.68
CA PHE A 29 2.73 -1.07 -2.95
C PHE A 29 1.62 -1.93 -3.53
N TYR A 30 1.93 -3.00 -4.29
CA TYR A 30 0.88 -3.90 -4.79
C TYR A 30 0.12 -4.61 -3.66
N PRO A 31 0.76 -5.34 -2.72
CA PRO A 31 0.02 -5.98 -1.64
C PRO A 31 -0.60 -4.97 -0.67
N LEU A 32 0.03 -3.81 -0.46
CA LEU A 32 -0.56 -2.74 0.36
C LEU A 32 -1.85 -2.21 -0.27
N ALA A 33 -1.84 -1.88 -1.56
CA ALA A 33 -3.02 -1.42 -2.29
C ALA A 33 -4.10 -2.51 -2.30
N LYS A 34 -3.71 -3.79 -2.49
CA LYS A 34 -4.63 -4.93 -2.40
C LYS A 34 -5.24 -5.06 -1.01
N ALA A 35 -4.47 -4.87 0.06
CA ALA A 35 -4.98 -4.93 1.43
C ALA A 35 -5.97 -3.80 1.71
N VAL A 36 -5.68 -2.57 1.26
CA VAL A 36 -6.61 -1.43 1.35
C VAL A 36 -7.88 -1.70 0.54
N TYR A 37 -7.74 -2.19 -0.70
CA TYR A 37 -8.87 -2.56 -1.54
C TYR A 37 -9.77 -3.62 -0.87
N LEU A 38 -9.18 -4.71 -0.38
CA LEU A 38 -9.90 -5.79 0.29
C LEU A 38 -10.54 -5.34 1.61
N GLY A 39 -9.97 -4.35 2.29
CA GLY A 39 -10.55 -3.79 3.51
C GLY A 39 -11.90 -3.09 3.31
N PHE A 40 -12.28 -2.76 2.06
CA PHE A 40 -13.61 -2.26 1.72
C PHE A 40 -14.66 -3.37 1.49
N TYR A 41 -14.29 -4.65 1.65
CA TYR A 41 -15.17 -5.80 1.43
C TYR A 41 -15.43 -6.55 2.73
N GLU A 42 -16.66 -7.05 2.89
CA GLU A 42 -17.08 -7.90 4.02
C GLU A 42 -16.78 -9.37 3.74
N THR A 43 -15.61 -9.87 4.15
CA THR A 43 -15.23 -11.27 3.88
C THR A 43 -15.86 -12.21 4.90
N ASP A 44 -16.47 -13.31 4.45
CA ASP A 44 -16.98 -14.33 5.36
C ASP A 44 -15.82 -15.12 6.03
N PRO A 45 -16.07 -15.84 7.14
CA PRO A 45 -15.04 -16.62 7.82
C PRO A 45 -14.41 -17.74 6.97
N PHE A 46 -15.01 -18.08 5.83
CA PHE A 46 -14.56 -19.12 4.92
C PHE A 46 -13.75 -18.56 3.73
N GLY A 47 -13.54 -17.24 3.69
CA GLY A 47 -12.72 -16.57 2.67
C GLY A 47 -13.41 -16.40 1.33
N ASN A 48 -14.74 -16.52 1.25
CA ASN A 48 -15.46 -16.20 0.02
C ASN A 48 -15.37 -14.68 -0.23
N GLN A 49 -15.37 -14.29 -1.51
CA GLN A 49 -15.37 -12.86 -1.85
C GLN A 49 -16.59 -12.19 -1.22
N GLY A 50 -16.29 -11.27 -0.32
CA GLY A 50 -17.27 -10.46 0.36
C GLY A 50 -18.01 -9.49 -0.53
N ASP A 51 -19.12 -8.97 -0.05
CA ASP A 51 -19.80 -7.83 -0.66
C ASP A 51 -18.98 -6.55 -0.45
N PHE A 52 -19.01 -5.63 -1.43
CA PHE A 52 -18.41 -4.30 -1.27
C PHE A 52 -19.28 -3.46 -0.35
N VAL A 53 -18.71 -3.06 0.79
CA VAL A 53 -19.41 -2.35 1.88
C VAL A 53 -18.79 -0.98 2.18
N GLY A 54 -17.80 -0.56 1.38
CA GLY A 54 -17.14 0.72 1.57
C GLY A 54 -16.50 0.84 2.96
N VAL A 55 -16.78 1.94 3.66
CA VAL A 55 -16.13 2.24 4.95
C VAL A 55 -16.83 1.65 6.17
N ASP A 56 -17.95 0.95 5.99
CA ASP A 56 -18.78 0.53 7.12
C ASP A 56 -18.09 -0.55 7.96
N GLN A 57 -17.29 -1.43 7.35
CA GLN A 57 -16.45 -2.38 8.08
C GLN A 57 -15.44 -1.70 8.99
N TYR A 58 -14.76 -0.66 8.49
CA TYR A 58 -13.84 0.13 9.31
C TYR A 58 -14.55 0.78 10.50
N ARG A 59 -15.75 1.34 10.30
CA ARG A 59 -16.54 1.90 11.41
C ARG A 59 -16.88 0.84 12.44
N THR A 60 -17.38 -0.31 12.00
CA THR A 60 -17.76 -1.43 12.88
C THR A 60 -16.58 -1.89 13.74
N VAL A 61 -15.41 -2.12 13.12
CA VAL A 61 -14.21 -2.57 13.85
C VAL A 61 -13.70 -1.49 14.78
N LEU A 62 -13.49 -0.26 14.30
CA LEU A 62 -12.89 0.83 15.07
C LEU A 62 -13.77 1.31 16.25
N THR A 63 -15.09 1.14 16.15
CA THR A 63 -16.01 1.49 17.24
C THR A 63 -16.30 0.33 18.19
N SER A 64 -15.88 -0.90 17.85
CA SER A 64 -16.12 -2.07 18.69
C SER A 64 -15.40 -1.98 20.04
N GLU A 65 -16.06 -2.44 21.10
CA GLU A 65 -15.44 -2.51 22.43
C GLU A 65 -14.22 -3.43 22.44
N SER A 66 -14.28 -4.55 21.71
CA SER A 66 -13.16 -5.49 21.62
C SER A 66 -11.90 -4.81 21.06
N PHE A 67 -12.04 -4.02 20.00
CA PHE A 67 -10.90 -3.29 19.43
C PHE A 67 -10.42 -2.17 20.36
N ARG A 68 -11.34 -1.39 20.93
CA ARG A 68 -11.01 -0.26 21.81
C ARG A 68 -10.33 -0.67 23.11
N HIS A 69 -10.60 -1.86 23.63
CA HIS A 69 -9.94 -2.41 24.82
C HIS A 69 -8.63 -3.15 24.50
N SER A 70 -8.27 -3.32 23.23
CA SER A 70 -7.05 -4.03 22.79
C SER A 70 -5.85 -3.12 22.50
N LEU A 71 -6.08 -1.80 22.45
CA LEU A 71 -5.08 -0.74 22.25
C LEU A 71 -4.60 -0.18 23.59
#